data_AF-A0A1Q7QZR8-F1
#
_entry.id   AF-A0A1Q7QZR8-F1
#
_cell.length_a   1.000
_cell.length_b   1.000
_cell.length_c   1.000
_cell.angle_alpha   90.00
_cell.angle_beta   90.00
_cell.angle_gamma   90.00
#
_symmetry.space_group_name_H-M   'P 1'
#
loop_
_entity.id
_entity.type
_entity.pdbx_description
1 polymer ?
#
loop_
_entity_poly.entity_id
_entity_poly.type
_entity_poly.pdbx_seq_one_letter_code
_entity_poly.pdbx_strand_id
1 'polypeptide(L)'
;MGEGFQLRSAIAWSLAEGESQPSFSSRVIIDPCIYSRGGSVSERKEKHLTTSTQVKKIRAIVGLAKMPDENVKPFLHGSLKGLSDNAAIFAKPPVELAIYQAAIEAYEAAIPAALDGSKTAIAQKNKLRDAAIRMYIQLAHYVEANCNDDMAAFLLSGFQAAPTTKTAPQPLDQPTIASVVQGAVTGQLKIKIGSVAKARSYHLRYAAVPSGGGAPAQWTEQIITSTKPTLIEGLTPGTIYTFQVRALGRLGFTDWSDFVNRMVT
;
A
#
# COMPACT_ATOMS: atom_id res chain seq x y z
N MET A 1 -52.27 27.79 -58.60
CA MET A 1 -51.05 27.70 -59.43
C MET A 1 -50.19 26.58 -58.85
N GLY A 2 -50.13 25.45 -59.60
CA GLY A 2 -49.26 24.26 -59.54
C GLY A 2 -48.93 23.64 -58.17
N GLU A 3 -49.42 22.45 -57.77
CA GLU A 3 -49.11 21.07 -58.27
C GLU A 3 -47.61 20.71 -58.16
N GLY A 4 -47.13 19.55 -57.71
CA GLY A 4 -47.67 18.23 -57.35
C GLY A 4 -46.52 17.38 -56.73
N PHE A 5 -46.77 16.51 -55.75
CA PHE A 5 -46.98 15.05 -55.87
C PHE A 5 -45.78 14.19 -56.39
N GLN A 6 -45.19 13.43 -55.45
CA GLN A 6 -44.98 11.96 -55.44
C GLN A 6 -43.90 11.22 -56.30
N LEU A 7 -43.22 10.30 -55.57
CA LEU A 7 -42.90 8.87 -55.86
C LEU A 7 -41.75 8.41 -56.79
N ARG A 8 -41.19 7.25 -56.36
CA ARG A 8 -40.54 6.10 -57.07
C ARG A 8 -39.00 6.08 -57.12
N SER A 9 -38.30 5.09 -56.54
CA SER A 9 -38.25 3.62 -56.77
C SER A 9 -37.27 3.19 -57.88
N ALA A 10 -36.24 2.42 -57.51
CA ALA A 10 -35.64 1.29 -58.28
C ALA A 10 -34.53 0.69 -57.39
N ILE A 11 -34.68 -0.48 -56.76
CA ILE A 11 -34.69 -1.87 -57.27
C ILE A 11 -33.34 -2.31 -57.85
N ALA A 12 -32.82 -3.33 -57.16
CA ALA A 12 -31.70 -4.24 -57.39
C ALA A 12 -31.47 -4.71 -58.83
N TRP A 13 -30.25 -5.17 -59.11
CA TRP A 13 -30.01 -6.35 -59.94
C TRP A 13 -28.87 -7.21 -59.36
N SER A 14 -29.13 -8.51 -59.43
CA SER A 14 -28.41 -9.68 -58.93
C SER A 14 -27.77 -10.40 -60.12
N LEU A 15 -26.68 -11.16 -59.89
CA LEU A 15 -26.27 -12.44 -60.52
C LEU A 15 -24.84 -12.72 -59.98
N ALA A 16 -24.51 -13.71 -59.16
CA ALA A 16 -24.78 -15.15 -59.13
C ALA A 16 -24.15 -15.93 -60.31
N GLU A 17 -23.22 -16.84 -59.95
CA GLU A 17 -22.78 -18.11 -60.58
C GLU A 17 -21.31 -18.36 -60.18
N GLY A 18 -20.85 -19.50 -59.66
CA GLY A 18 -21.44 -20.81 -59.43
C GLY A 18 -20.30 -21.86 -59.42
N GLU A 19 -20.29 -22.73 -58.40
CA GLU A 19 -19.90 -24.16 -58.45
C GLU A 19 -18.46 -24.58 -58.87
N SER A 20 -17.86 -25.71 -58.46
CA SER A 20 -18.24 -26.89 -57.67
C SER A 20 -16.98 -27.72 -57.38
N GLN A 21 -16.97 -28.48 -56.27
CA GLN A 21 -16.11 -29.66 -56.07
C GLN A 21 -16.75 -30.93 -56.67
N PRO A 22 -15.98 -31.99 -56.97
CA PRO A 22 -16.03 -33.26 -56.20
C PRO A 22 -14.64 -33.97 -56.12
N SER A 23 -14.18 -34.75 -55.12
CA SER A 23 -14.61 -35.97 -54.37
C SER A 23 -14.12 -37.34 -54.93
N PHE A 24 -13.50 -38.14 -54.03
CA PHE A 24 -13.30 -39.62 -53.96
C PHE A 24 -11.97 -40.33 -54.36
N SER A 25 -11.33 -40.95 -53.33
CA SER A 25 -10.80 -42.34 -53.16
C SER A 25 -9.79 -42.94 -54.18
N SER A 26 -8.65 -43.60 -53.86
CA SER A 26 -8.44 -44.79 -52.98
C SER A 26 -6.93 -45.18 -52.89
N ARG A 27 -6.50 -45.71 -51.71
CA ARG A 27 -5.40 -46.68 -51.38
C ARG A 27 -4.14 -46.84 -52.26
N VAL A 28 -2.94 -46.75 -51.63
CA VAL A 28 -1.88 -47.80 -51.60
C VAL A 28 -1.05 -47.65 -50.30
N ILE A 29 -0.81 -48.77 -49.61
CA ILE A 29 0.12 -48.93 -48.46
C ILE A 29 1.41 -49.55 -48.99
N ILE A 30 2.59 -48.95 -48.73
CA ILE A 30 3.90 -49.63 -48.59
C ILE A 30 4.82 -48.77 -47.69
N ASP A 31 5.12 -49.24 -46.47
CA ASP A 31 6.29 -48.89 -45.63
C ASP A 31 7.50 -49.77 -46.04
N PRO A 32 8.78 -49.56 -45.63
CA PRO A 32 9.41 -48.55 -44.77
C PRO A 32 10.82 -48.09 -45.28
N CYS A 33 11.62 -47.48 -44.39
CA CYS A 33 13.03 -47.02 -44.50
C CYS A 33 13.15 -45.60 -45.09
N ILE A 34 13.78 -44.61 -44.45
CA ILE A 34 15.14 -44.60 -43.90
C ILE A 34 15.25 -43.50 -42.83
N TYR A 35 15.95 -43.88 -41.76
CA TYR A 35 16.52 -43.07 -40.68
C TYR A 35 17.07 -41.69 -41.09
N SER A 36 16.67 -40.63 -40.39
CA SER A 36 17.56 -39.47 -40.12
C SER A 36 17.10 -38.70 -38.88
N ARG A 37 18.03 -38.58 -37.94
CA ARG A 37 17.93 -37.87 -36.66
C ARG A 37 17.55 -36.40 -36.87
N GLY A 38 16.45 -35.97 -36.27
CA GLY A 38 16.10 -34.56 -36.08
C GLY A 38 16.03 -34.26 -34.59
N GLY A 39 16.88 -33.34 -34.12
CA GLY A 39 17.06 -33.03 -32.70
C GLY A 39 15.80 -32.49 -32.01
N SER A 40 15.65 -32.86 -30.74
CA SER A 40 14.66 -32.29 -29.84
C SER A 40 14.97 -30.81 -29.59
N VAL A 41 14.27 -29.91 -30.29
CA VAL A 41 14.16 -28.51 -29.86
C VAL A 41 13.26 -28.53 -28.63
N SER A 42 13.86 -28.39 -27.45
CA SER A 42 13.11 -28.18 -26.22
C SER A 42 12.35 -26.87 -26.34
N GLU A 43 11.03 -26.98 -26.49
CA GLU A 43 10.08 -25.89 -26.49
C GLU A 43 10.17 -25.17 -25.12
N ARG A 44 10.99 -24.11 -25.07
CA ARG A 44 10.96 -23.17 -23.95
C ARG A 44 9.57 -22.56 -23.97
N LYS A 45 8.71 -23.01 -23.05
CA LYS A 45 7.48 -22.32 -22.69
C LYS A 45 7.85 -20.90 -22.29
N GLU A 46 7.78 -19.99 -23.26
CA GLU A 46 7.80 -18.57 -23.07
C GLU A 46 6.57 -18.24 -22.25
N LYS A 47 6.77 -18.06 -20.95
CA LYS A 47 5.73 -17.61 -20.03
C LYS A 47 5.36 -16.21 -20.51
N HIS A 48 4.34 -16.13 -21.35
CA HIS A 48 3.70 -14.90 -21.75
C HIS A 48 3.24 -14.21 -20.46
N LEU A 49 4.08 -13.32 -19.95
CA LEU A 49 3.78 -12.49 -18.80
C LEU A 49 2.73 -11.50 -19.31
N THR A 50 1.46 -11.87 -19.22
CA THR A 50 0.37 -10.92 -19.40
C THR A 50 0.57 -9.86 -18.31
N THR A 51 1.21 -8.75 -18.66
CA THR A 51 1.21 -7.57 -17.83
C THR A 51 -0.25 -7.13 -17.77
N SER A 52 -0.96 -7.60 -16.75
CA SER A 52 -2.22 -6.99 -16.34
C SER A 52 -1.87 -5.53 -16.08
N THR A 53 -2.27 -4.65 -17.00
CA THR A 53 -2.29 -3.21 -16.77
C THR A 53 -3.24 -3.00 -15.60
N GLN A 54 -2.69 -3.02 -14.38
CA GLN A 54 -3.42 -2.70 -13.18
C GLN A 54 -3.93 -1.27 -13.38
N VAL A 55 -5.26 -1.13 -13.48
CA VAL A 55 -5.92 0.17 -13.59
C VAL A 55 -5.46 0.99 -12.38
N LYS A 56 -4.71 2.07 -12.64
CA LYS A 56 -4.11 2.88 -11.58
C LYS A 56 -5.19 3.80 -11.01
N LYS A 57 -6.01 3.24 -10.12
CA LYS A 57 -7.12 3.95 -9.48
C LYS A 57 -6.64 5.22 -8.81
N ILE A 58 -7.14 6.36 -9.27
CA ILE A 58 -6.91 7.65 -8.62
C ILE A 58 -7.67 7.66 -7.30
N ARG A 59 -7.00 8.14 -6.24
CA ARG A 59 -7.57 8.25 -4.90
C ARG A 59 -7.43 9.68 -4.43
N ALA A 60 -8.44 10.24 -3.81
CA ALA A 60 -8.39 11.55 -3.19
C ALA A 60 -7.80 11.45 -1.77
N ILE A 61 -7.17 12.51 -1.29
CA ILE A 61 -6.73 12.62 0.11
C ILE A 61 -7.97 12.81 1.00
N VAL A 62 -8.34 11.76 1.75
CA VAL A 62 -9.49 11.74 2.68
C VAL A 62 -9.11 11.86 4.16
N GLY A 63 -7.81 11.82 4.48
CA GLY A 63 -7.27 11.78 5.85
C GLY A 63 -7.25 13.11 6.60
N LEU A 64 -8.25 13.99 6.40
CA LEU A 64 -8.27 15.34 6.98
C LEU A 64 -8.41 15.34 8.52
N ALA A 65 -8.98 14.26 9.10
CA ALA A 65 -9.26 14.19 10.53
C ALA A 65 -8.03 14.41 11.43
N LYS A 66 -6.83 14.04 10.97
CA LYS A 66 -5.56 14.14 11.71
C LYS A 66 -4.80 15.45 11.47
N MET A 67 -5.28 16.31 10.57
CA MET A 67 -4.62 17.56 10.21
C MET A 67 -5.04 18.70 11.15
N PRO A 68 -4.18 19.70 11.43
CA PRO A 68 -4.61 20.89 12.17
C PRO A 68 -5.65 21.68 11.38
N ASP A 69 -6.49 22.45 12.07
CA ASP A 69 -7.64 23.13 11.49
C ASP A 69 -7.29 24.07 10.32
N GLU A 70 -6.14 24.75 10.40
CA GLU A 70 -5.63 25.61 9.31
C GLU A 70 -5.33 24.85 8.02
N ASN A 71 -4.93 23.58 8.14
CA ASN A 71 -4.66 22.75 6.98
C ASN A 71 -5.95 22.11 6.45
N VAL A 72 -7.05 22.06 7.20
CA VAL A 72 -8.31 21.44 6.76
C VAL A 72 -9.10 22.36 5.85
N LYS A 73 -9.23 23.65 6.22
CA LYS A 73 -9.97 24.67 5.46
C LYS A 73 -9.65 24.71 3.96
N PRO A 74 -8.37 24.76 3.52
CA PRO A 74 -8.06 24.85 2.10
C PRO A 74 -8.50 23.62 1.30
N PHE A 75 -8.52 22.41 1.90
CA PHE A 75 -9.08 21.24 1.22
C PHE A 75 -10.59 21.34 1.07
N LEU A 76 -11.29 21.82 2.10
CA LEU A 76 -12.74 21.98 2.06
C LEU A 76 -13.15 23.01 1.01
N HIS A 77 -12.56 24.21 1.05
CA HIS A 77 -12.81 25.28 0.07
C HIS A 77 -12.38 24.90 -1.35
N GLY A 78 -11.21 24.26 -1.50
CA GLY A 78 -10.72 23.79 -2.79
C GLY A 78 -11.68 22.80 -3.45
N SER A 79 -12.17 21.82 -2.69
CA SER A 79 -13.17 20.86 -3.18
C SER A 79 -14.52 21.50 -3.51
N LEU A 80 -14.98 22.46 -2.70
CA LEU A 80 -16.23 23.17 -2.97
C LEU A 80 -16.13 23.96 -4.28
N LYS A 81 -15.05 24.74 -4.45
CA LYS A 81 -14.79 25.53 -5.64
C LYS A 81 -14.65 24.67 -6.90
N GLY A 82 -13.89 23.58 -6.82
CA GLY A 82 -13.68 22.70 -7.97
C GLY A 82 -14.98 22.03 -8.43
N LEU A 83 -15.81 21.58 -7.48
CA LEU A 83 -17.13 21.02 -7.78
C LEU A 83 -18.14 22.05 -8.29
N SER A 84 -18.11 23.29 -7.78
CA SER A 84 -19.01 24.35 -8.26
C SER A 84 -18.64 24.83 -9.66
N ASP A 85 -17.35 25.04 -9.93
CA ASP A 85 -16.86 25.56 -11.21
C ASP A 85 -17.04 24.51 -12.33
N ASN A 86 -17.07 23.22 -12.00
CA ASN A 86 -17.16 22.10 -12.94
C ASN A 86 -18.45 21.27 -12.79
N ALA A 87 -19.56 21.92 -12.42
CA ALA A 87 -20.85 21.27 -12.18
C ALA A 87 -21.37 20.43 -13.37
N ALA A 88 -20.97 20.76 -14.61
CA ALA A 88 -21.33 19.99 -15.80
C ALA A 88 -20.67 18.59 -15.84
N ILE A 89 -19.46 18.46 -15.29
CA ILE A 89 -18.71 17.20 -15.20
C ILE A 89 -19.21 16.39 -13.99
N PHE A 90 -19.52 17.08 -12.89
CA PHE A 90 -19.91 16.49 -11.61
C PHE A 90 -21.43 16.63 -11.37
N ALA A 91 -22.23 16.02 -12.25
CA ALA A 91 -23.68 16.07 -12.15
C ALA A 91 -24.22 15.15 -11.03
N LYS A 92 -25.14 15.67 -10.21
CA LYS A 92 -25.82 14.95 -9.11
C LYS A 92 -24.85 14.44 -8.03
N PRO A 93 -24.16 15.34 -7.29
CA PRO A 93 -23.35 14.93 -6.15
C PRO A 93 -24.23 14.33 -5.03
N PRO A 94 -23.75 13.35 -4.25
CA PRO A 94 -24.49 12.74 -3.15
C PRO A 94 -24.78 13.71 -2.00
N VAL A 95 -23.98 14.76 -1.88
CA VAL A 95 -24.17 15.87 -0.93
C VAL A 95 -24.39 17.13 -1.75
N GLU A 96 -25.46 17.85 -1.44
CA GLU A 96 -25.75 19.13 -2.08
C GLU A 96 -24.65 20.16 -1.73
N LEU A 97 -24.14 20.87 -2.74
CA LEU A 97 -23.04 21.81 -2.56
C LEU A 97 -23.40 22.96 -1.60
N ALA A 98 -24.67 23.39 -1.56
CA ALA A 98 -25.14 24.41 -0.62
C ALA A 98 -25.09 23.93 0.84
N ILE A 99 -25.45 22.67 1.10
CA ILE A 99 -25.36 22.06 2.43
C ILE A 99 -23.89 21.93 2.85
N TYR A 100 -23.03 21.54 1.91
CA TYR A 100 -21.60 21.46 2.16
C TYR A 100 -20.98 22.84 2.45
N GLN A 101 -21.38 23.88 1.71
CA GLN A 101 -20.96 25.25 1.98
C GLN A 101 -21.36 25.71 3.38
N ALA A 102 -22.63 25.52 3.75
CA ALA A 102 -23.13 25.89 5.07
C ALA A 102 -22.39 25.15 6.20
N ALA A 103 -22.01 23.88 5.98
CA ALA A 103 -21.22 23.11 6.94
C ALA A 103 -19.79 23.66 7.11
N ILE A 104 -19.15 24.13 6.03
CA ILE A 104 -17.84 24.78 6.07
C ILE A 104 -17.91 26.09 6.85
N GLU A 105 -18.88 26.96 6.52
CA GLU A 105 -19.08 28.25 7.17
C GLU A 105 -19.38 28.09 8.67
N ALA A 106 -20.23 27.12 9.04
CA ALA A 106 -20.53 26.82 10.44
C ALA A 106 -19.30 26.32 11.22
N TYR A 107 -18.47 25.47 10.60
CA TYR A 107 -17.21 25.03 11.19
C TYR A 107 -16.24 26.20 11.39
N GLU A 108 -16.07 27.07 10.40
CA GLU A 108 -15.17 28.22 10.48
C GLU A 108 -15.63 29.24 11.53
N ALA A 109 -16.93 29.50 11.63
CA ALA A 109 -17.50 30.35 12.66
C ALA A 109 -17.28 29.81 14.09
N ALA A 110 -17.13 28.49 14.25
CA ALA A 110 -16.88 27.87 15.55
C ALA A 110 -15.40 27.91 16.00
N ILE A 111 -14.46 28.26 15.10
CA ILE A 111 -13.04 28.36 15.42
C ILE A 111 -12.74 29.45 16.45
N PRO A 112 -13.16 30.72 16.29
CA PRO A 112 -12.87 31.77 17.26
C PRO A 112 -13.46 31.45 18.64
N ALA A 113 -14.67 30.89 18.71
CA ALA A 113 -15.29 30.50 19.97
C ALA A 113 -14.51 29.40 20.73
N ALA A 114 -13.76 28.56 20.01
CA ALA A 114 -12.91 27.54 20.63
C ALA A 114 -11.56 28.09 21.12
N LEU A 115 -11.16 29.31 20.73
CA LEU A 115 -9.92 29.94 21.21
C LEU A 115 -9.98 30.30 22.70
N ASP A 116 -11.18 30.57 23.21
CA ASP A 116 -11.43 30.85 24.64
C ASP A 116 -11.15 29.63 25.55
N GLY A 117 -10.81 28.46 24.97
CA GLY A 117 -10.41 27.27 25.72
C GLY A 117 -11.58 26.55 26.41
N SER A 118 -12.81 26.98 26.18
CA SER A 118 -14.00 26.33 26.73
C SER A 118 -14.17 24.91 26.18
N LYS A 119 -14.32 23.93 27.06
CA LYS A 119 -14.54 22.51 26.69
C LYS A 119 -15.77 22.32 25.80
N THR A 120 -16.83 23.11 26.03
CA THR A 120 -18.08 23.03 25.24
C THR A 120 -17.89 23.60 23.84
N ALA A 121 -17.19 24.73 23.72
CA ALA A 121 -16.88 25.34 22.43
C ALA A 121 -15.93 24.46 21.59
N ILE A 122 -14.92 23.86 22.22
CA ILE A 122 -14.02 22.89 21.56
C ILE A 122 -14.82 21.67 21.07
N ALA A 123 -15.71 21.12 21.90
CA ALA A 123 -16.53 19.98 21.52
C ALA A 123 -17.48 20.31 20.35
N GLN A 124 -18.09 21.51 20.36
CA GLN A 124 -18.95 21.98 19.28
C GLN A 124 -18.19 22.16 17.96
N LYS A 125 -17.01 22.80 18.00
CA LYS A 125 -16.13 22.93 16.83
C LYS A 125 -15.75 21.55 16.27
N ASN A 126 -15.35 20.61 17.12
CA ASN A 126 -14.97 19.26 16.69
C ASN A 126 -16.15 18.51 16.05
N LYS A 127 -17.37 18.67 16.59
CA LYS A 127 -18.60 18.11 16.00
C LYS A 127 -18.86 18.67 14.60
N LEU A 128 -18.72 19.98 14.42
CA LEU A 128 -18.90 20.64 13.11
C LEU A 128 -17.81 20.26 12.12
N ARG A 129 -16.56 20.16 12.59
CA ARG A 129 -15.41 19.67 11.82
C ARG A 129 -15.66 18.26 11.30
N ASP A 130 -16.12 17.36 12.16
CA ASP A 130 -16.42 15.97 11.77
C ASP A 130 -17.57 15.90 10.76
N ALA A 131 -18.60 16.76 10.87
CA ALA A 131 -19.68 16.85 9.91
C ALA A 131 -19.18 17.28 8.52
N ALA A 132 -18.38 18.35 8.45
CA ALA A 132 -17.79 18.83 7.20
C ALA A 132 -16.84 17.79 6.56
N ILE A 133 -16.02 17.12 7.37
CA ILE A 133 -15.12 16.06 6.90
C ILE A 133 -15.90 14.85 6.36
N ARG A 134 -17.00 14.45 6.99
CA ARG A 134 -17.85 13.36 6.48
C ARG A 134 -18.43 13.69 5.11
N MET A 135 -18.92 14.90 4.92
CA MET A 135 -19.41 15.38 3.61
C MET A 135 -18.29 15.41 2.57
N TYR A 136 -17.11 15.93 2.93
CA TYR A 136 -15.93 15.93 2.08
C TYR A 136 -15.53 14.51 1.63
N ILE A 137 -15.57 13.52 2.53
CA ILE A 137 -15.25 12.11 2.20
C ILE A 137 -16.27 11.53 1.21
N GLN A 138 -17.56 11.81 1.40
CA GLN A 138 -18.60 11.35 0.47
C GLN A 138 -18.40 11.93 -0.93
N LEU A 139 -18.11 13.24 -1.02
CA LEU A 139 -17.81 13.93 -2.28
C LEU A 139 -16.51 13.41 -2.92
N ALA A 140 -15.47 13.16 -2.12
CA ALA A 140 -14.22 12.58 -2.59
C ALA A 140 -14.42 11.23 -3.27
N HIS A 141 -15.22 10.34 -2.66
CA HIS A 141 -15.54 9.03 -3.25
C HIS A 141 -16.40 9.14 -4.51
N TYR A 142 -17.31 10.11 -4.55
CA TYR A 142 -18.09 10.39 -5.75
C TYR A 142 -17.19 10.85 -6.90
N VAL A 143 -16.24 11.76 -6.65
CA VAL A 143 -15.28 12.22 -7.66
C VAL A 143 -14.40 11.05 -8.13
N GLU A 144 -13.86 10.25 -7.21
CA GLU A 144 -13.08 9.05 -7.55
C GLU A 144 -13.84 8.11 -8.49
N ALA A 145 -15.17 8.00 -8.34
CA ALA A 145 -16.01 7.14 -9.17
C ALA A 145 -16.34 7.75 -10.54
N ASN A 146 -16.48 9.09 -10.64
CA ASN A 146 -16.88 9.76 -11.88
C ASN A 146 -15.72 10.16 -12.79
N CYS A 147 -14.49 10.22 -12.28
CA CYS A 147 -13.33 10.64 -13.08
C CYS A 147 -12.79 9.56 -14.03
N ASN A 148 -13.29 8.31 -14.01
CA ASN A 148 -12.90 7.23 -14.93
C ASN A 148 -11.37 7.10 -15.17
N ASP A 149 -10.57 7.26 -14.11
CA ASP A 149 -9.09 7.26 -14.13
C ASP A 149 -8.42 8.37 -14.96
N ASP A 150 -9.17 9.38 -15.40
CA ASP A 150 -8.64 10.59 -15.99
C ASP A 150 -8.19 11.58 -14.90
N MET A 151 -6.86 11.75 -14.80
CA MET A 151 -6.25 12.69 -13.86
C MET A 151 -6.61 14.14 -14.18
N ALA A 152 -6.82 14.50 -15.45
CA ALA A 152 -7.20 15.86 -15.82
C ALA A 152 -8.61 16.17 -15.30
N ALA A 153 -9.57 15.27 -15.53
CA ALA A 153 -10.91 15.37 -14.96
C ALA A 153 -10.90 15.38 -13.42
N PHE A 154 -10.03 14.58 -12.80
CA PHE A 154 -9.88 14.56 -11.34
C PHE A 154 -9.39 15.90 -10.79
N LEU A 155 -8.39 16.54 -11.40
CA LEU A 155 -7.85 17.82 -10.91
C LEU A 155 -8.88 18.96 -10.98
N LEU A 156 -9.83 18.90 -11.92
CA LEU A 156 -10.93 19.89 -12.02
C LEU A 156 -11.85 19.86 -10.79
N SER A 157 -11.99 18.72 -10.12
CA SER A 157 -12.80 18.59 -8.91
C SER A 157 -12.29 19.40 -7.71
N GLY A 158 -11.05 19.89 -7.76
CA GLY A 158 -10.40 20.59 -6.64
C GLY A 158 -9.88 19.67 -5.53
N PHE A 159 -10.04 18.35 -5.67
CA PHE A 159 -9.45 17.37 -4.76
C PHE A 159 -7.97 17.12 -5.07
N GLN A 160 -7.20 16.84 -4.02
CA GLN A 160 -5.79 16.48 -4.15
C GLN A 160 -5.63 14.97 -4.28
N ALA A 161 -4.85 14.54 -5.27
CA ALA A 161 -4.58 13.11 -5.51
C ALA A 161 -3.65 12.56 -4.41
N ALA A 162 -4.06 11.45 -3.81
CA ALA A 162 -3.26 10.72 -2.85
C ALA A 162 -2.05 10.10 -3.55
N PRO A 163 -0.86 10.16 -2.93
CA PRO A 163 0.33 9.55 -3.51
C PRO A 163 0.11 8.03 -3.67
N THR A 164 0.26 7.55 -4.89
CA THR A 164 0.16 6.13 -5.24
C THR A 164 1.48 5.38 -5.02
N THR A 165 2.59 6.13 -4.88
CA THR A 165 3.92 5.56 -4.66
C THR A 165 4.05 5.11 -3.21
N LYS A 166 4.14 3.79 -3.01
CA LYS A 166 4.58 3.24 -1.72
C LYS A 166 6.04 3.61 -1.52
N THR A 167 6.38 4.26 -0.40
CA THR A 167 7.77 4.52 -0.04
C THR A 167 8.56 3.21 -0.11
N ALA A 168 9.65 3.23 -0.88
CA ALA A 168 10.53 2.08 -0.99
C ALA A 168 11.03 1.71 0.42
N PRO A 169 11.08 0.41 0.77
CA PRO A 169 11.68 -0.02 2.03
C PRO A 169 13.09 0.55 2.12
N GLN A 170 13.40 1.23 3.23
CA GLN A 170 14.75 1.72 3.51
C GLN A 170 15.53 0.63 4.28
N PRO A 171 16.86 0.53 4.11
CA PRO A 171 17.71 -0.23 5.02
C PRO A 171 17.44 0.17 6.47
N LEU A 172 17.42 -0.81 7.37
CA LEU A 172 17.29 -0.54 8.80
C LEU A 172 18.66 -0.20 9.39
N ASP A 173 18.66 0.68 10.38
CA ASP A 173 19.85 0.93 11.19
C ASP A 173 20.22 -0.34 11.98
N GLN A 174 21.51 -0.54 12.18
CA GLN A 174 22.03 -1.66 12.98
C GLN A 174 21.54 -1.50 14.44
N PRO A 175 20.91 -2.53 15.02
CA PRO A 175 20.46 -2.46 16.41
C PRO A 175 21.64 -2.50 17.37
N THR A 176 21.43 -1.96 18.57
CA THR A 176 22.42 -1.99 19.66
C THR A 176 21.83 -2.65 20.90
N ILE A 177 22.69 -3.19 21.75
CA ILE A 177 22.28 -3.69 23.07
C ILE A 177 22.36 -2.51 24.05
N ALA A 178 21.21 -2.02 24.50
CA ALA A 178 21.12 -0.84 25.35
C ALA A 178 21.61 -1.10 26.78
N SER A 179 21.34 -2.29 27.33
CA SER A 179 21.84 -2.68 28.65
C SER A 179 21.77 -4.18 28.86
N VAL A 180 22.74 -4.73 29.59
CA VAL A 180 22.73 -6.10 30.10
C VAL A 180 22.92 -6.05 31.62
N VAL A 181 21.92 -6.45 32.38
CA VAL A 181 21.87 -6.35 33.85
C VAL A 181 21.59 -7.72 34.45
N GLN A 182 22.02 -7.97 35.69
CA GLN A 182 21.69 -9.21 36.39
C GLN A 182 20.19 -9.32 36.66
N GLY A 183 19.68 -10.55 36.62
CA GLY A 183 18.33 -10.90 37.02
C GLY A 183 18.15 -10.91 38.55
N ALA A 184 16.97 -11.31 39.00
CA ALA A 184 16.69 -11.41 40.44
C ALA A 184 17.24 -12.72 41.05
N VAL A 185 17.44 -13.74 40.21
CA VAL A 185 17.96 -15.05 40.58
C VAL A 185 19.31 -15.26 39.90
N THR A 186 20.18 -16.05 40.52
CA THR A 186 21.45 -16.47 39.91
C THR A 186 21.19 -17.19 38.59
N GLY A 187 22.05 -16.96 37.60
CA GLY A 187 21.87 -17.56 36.27
C GLY A 187 20.85 -16.85 35.37
N GLN A 188 20.46 -15.62 35.72
CA GLN A 188 19.55 -14.81 34.92
C GLN A 188 20.18 -13.48 34.47
N LEU A 189 19.92 -13.08 33.23
CA LEU A 189 20.29 -11.76 32.71
C LEU A 189 19.09 -11.06 32.09
N LYS A 190 18.91 -9.77 32.41
CA LYS A 190 17.95 -8.87 31.78
C LYS A 190 18.63 -8.08 30.69
N ILE A 191 18.17 -8.25 29.46
CA ILE A 191 18.73 -7.62 28.27
C ILE A 191 17.72 -6.65 27.69
N LYS A 192 18.16 -5.41 27.49
CA LYS A 192 17.38 -4.37 26.82
C LYS A 192 18.02 -4.08 25.47
N ILE A 193 17.20 -4.16 24.42
CA ILE A 193 17.61 -3.88 23.04
C ILE A 193 17.24 -2.43 22.71
N GLY A 194 18.11 -1.75 21.97
CA GLY A 194 17.85 -0.43 21.40
C GLY A 194 16.75 -0.50 20.35
N SER A 195 15.76 0.38 20.44
CA SER A 195 14.66 0.41 19.47
C SER A 195 15.14 0.96 18.12
N VAL A 196 14.82 0.22 17.06
CA VAL A 196 15.11 0.58 15.67
C VAL A 196 13.79 0.86 14.97
N ALA A 197 13.65 2.05 14.40
CA ALA A 197 12.41 2.45 13.73
C ALA A 197 12.10 1.50 12.55
N LYS A 198 10.84 1.06 12.43
CA LYS A 198 10.36 0.15 11.37
C LYS A 198 10.91 -1.28 11.44
N ALA A 199 11.61 -1.67 12.51
CA ALA A 199 11.90 -3.07 12.80
C ALA A 199 10.62 -3.83 13.17
N ARG A 200 10.49 -5.07 12.72
CA ARG A 200 9.36 -5.96 13.01
C ARG A 200 9.64 -6.88 14.19
N SER A 201 10.87 -7.35 14.30
CA SER A 201 11.37 -8.18 15.39
C SER A 201 12.88 -8.06 15.48
N TYR A 202 13.43 -8.57 16.58
CA TYR A 202 14.86 -8.67 16.84
C TYR A 202 15.23 -10.13 17.02
N HIS A 203 16.40 -10.52 16.53
CA HIS A 203 17.00 -11.81 16.86
C HIS A 203 18.19 -11.52 17.76
N LEU A 204 18.10 -12.03 18.99
CA LEU A 204 19.19 -12.00 19.95
C LEU A 204 19.90 -13.34 19.89
N ARG A 205 21.22 -13.32 19.73
CA ARG A 205 22.04 -14.50 19.89
C ARG A 205 22.97 -14.35 21.07
N TYR A 206 23.22 -15.44 21.76
CA TYR A 206 24.14 -15.48 22.89
C TYR A 206 24.88 -16.80 22.98
N ALA A 207 26.08 -16.74 23.54
CA ALA A 207 26.95 -17.89 23.69
C ALA A 207 27.94 -17.70 24.85
N ALA A 208 28.36 -18.81 25.47
CA ALA A 208 29.40 -18.79 26.48
C ALA A 208 30.77 -18.55 25.83
N VAL A 209 31.55 -17.62 26.41
CA VAL A 209 32.92 -17.34 26.00
C VAL A 209 33.83 -18.41 26.61
N PRO A 210 34.65 -19.12 25.81
CA PRO A 210 35.56 -20.14 26.33
C PRO A 210 36.62 -19.54 27.25
N SER A 211 37.03 -20.28 28.27
CA SER A 211 37.97 -19.86 29.32
C SER A 211 39.37 -19.46 28.79
N GLY A 212 39.75 -19.92 27.61
CA GLY A 212 41.00 -19.53 26.92
C GLY A 212 40.92 -18.24 26.11
N GLY A 213 39.76 -17.59 26.05
CA GLY A 213 39.50 -16.50 25.11
C GLY A 213 39.32 -17.02 23.67
N GLY A 214 38.33 -16.49 22.96
CA GLY A 214 38.05 -16.93 21.59
C GLY A 214 36.58 -16.73 21.19
N ALA A 215 36.29 -16.92 19.91
CA ALA A 215 34.93 -16.88 19.41
C ALA A 215 34.12 -18.08 19.96
N PRO A 216 32.86 -17.89 20.36
CA PRO A 216 32.03 -18.98 20.83
C PRO A 216 31.74 -20.00 19.72
N ALA A 217 31.78 -21.29 20.06
CA ALA A 217 31.54 -22.38 19.12
C ALA A 217 30.04 -22.70 18.90
N GLN A 218 29.17 -22.36 19.85
CA GLN A 218 27.75 -22.67 19.84
C GLN A 218 26.94 -21.44 20.23
N TRP A 219 26.09 -20.96 19.32
CA TRP A 219 25.23 -19.81 19.54
C TRP A 219 23.78 -20.26 19.74
N THR A 220 23.14 -19.70 20.76
CA THR A 220 21.69 -19.84 20.97
C THR A 220 21.01 -18.59 20.43
N GLU A 221 20.00 -18.74 19.57
CA GLU A 221 19.20 -17.63 19.05
C GLU A 221 17.82 -17.57 19.70
N GLN A 222 17.34 -16.36 19.98
CA GLN A 222 16.02 -16.08 20.51
C GLN A 222 15.38 -14.92 19.76
N ILE A 223 14.12 -15.09 19.36
CA ILE A 223 13.34 -14.04 18.71
C ILE A 223 12.69 -13.16 19.78
N ILE A 224 12.90 -11.86 19.67
CA ILE A 224 12.38 -10.85 20.57
C ILE A 224 11.52 -9.87 19.76
N THR A 225 10.24 -9.80 20.07
CA THR A 225 9.28 -8.91 19.39
C THR A 225 9.12 -7.55 20.08
N SER A 226 9.69 -7.38 21.28
CA SER A 226 9.58 -6.16 22.08
C SER A 226 10.94 -5.67 22.57
N THR A 227 11.14 -4.36 22.56
CA THR A 227 12.35 -3.70 23.09
C THR A 227 12.33 -3.56 24.62
N LYS A 228 11.28 -4.06 25.28
CA LYS A 228 11.23 -4.17 26.73
C LYS A 228 12.35 -5.11 27.22
N PRO A 229 12.88 -4.89 28.44
CA PRO A 229 13.89 -5.78 29.02
C PRO A 229 13.41 -7.23 29.01
N THR A 230 14.13 -8.09 28.30
CA THR A 230 13.83 -9.51 28.18
C THR A 230 14.73 -10.27 29.14
N LEU A 231 14.16 -11.22 29.87
CA LEU A 231 14.89 -12.08 30.79
C LEU A 231 15.39 -13.31 30.04
N ILE A 232 16.69 -13.58 30.14
CA ILE A 232 17.31 -14.84 29.74
C ILE A 232 17.61 -15.63 31.00
N GLU A 233 17.17 -16.87 31.02
CA GLU A 233 17.28 -17.79 32.16
C GLU A 233 18.12 -19.01 31.80
N GLY A 234 18.53 -19.78 32.81
CA GLY A 234 19.28 -21.02 32.60
C GLY A 234 20.74 -20.80 32.17
N LEU A 235 21.30 -19.63 32.48
CA LEU A 235 22.71 -19.34 32.22
C LEU A 235 23.59 -19.86 33.37
N THR A 236 24.80 -20.32 33.06
CA THR A 236 25.72 -20.83 34.08
C THR A 236 26.38 -19.68 34.85
N PRO A 237 26.20 -19.57 36.18
CA PRO A 237 26.87 -18.56 37.00
C PRO A 237 28.40 -18.69 36.91
N GLY A 238 29.11 -17.56 36.98
CA GLY A 238 30.57 -17.50 36.86
C GLY A 238 31.08 -17.61 35.41
N THR A 239 30.20 -17.76 34.43
CA THR A 239 30.57 -17.81 33.00
C THR A 239 30.34 -16.45 32.33
N ILE A 240 31.27 -16.04 31.47
CA ILE A 240 31.11 -14.85 30.61
C ILE A 240 30.30 -15.26 29.38
N TYR A 241 29.19 -14.58 29.15
CA TYR A 241 28.40 -14.72 27.92
C TYR A 241 28.60 -13.52 27.03
N THR A 242 28.63 -13.77 25.72
CA THR A 242 28.62 -12.73 24.70
C THR A 242 27.24 -12.65 24.05
N PHE A 243 26.78 -11.43 23.77
CA PHE A 243 25.46 -11.13 23.23
C PHE A 243 25.58 -10.30 21.97
N GLN A 244 24.78 -10.63 20.95
CA GLN A 244 24.63 -9.85 19.73
C GLN A 244 23.18 -9.82 19.29
N VAL A 245 22.75 -8.72 18.68
CA VAL A 245 21.38 -8.55 18.20
C VAL A 245 21.37 -8.14 16.73
N ARG A 246 20.38 -8.61 15.97
CA ARG A 246 20.05 -8.11 14.62
C ARG A 246 18.57 -7.81 14.52
N ALA A 247 18.18 -6.87 13.65
CA ALA A 247 16.79 -6.48 13.45
C ALA A 247 16.26 -7.09 12.17
N LEU A 248 14.99 -7.51 12.18
CA LEU A 248 14.26 -7.94 11.00
C LEU A 248 13.39 -6.80 10.49
N GLY A 249 13.66 -6.34 9.29
CA GLY A 249 12.90 -5.32 8.58
C GLY A 249 12.08 -5.86 7.42
N ARG A 250 11.59 -4.94 6.59
CA ARG A 250 10.90 -5.29 5.34
C ARG A 250 11.85 -5.76 4.24
N LEU A 251 13.12 -5.36 4.30
CA LEU A 251 14.18 -5.79 3.37
C LEU A 251 14.89 -7.09 3.79
N GLY A 252 14.62 -7.59 4.99
CA GLY A 252 15.33 -8.73 5.57
C GLY A 252 16.04 -8.35 6.87
N PHE A 253 17.08 -9.10 7.20
CA PHE A 253 17.86 -8.91 8.42
C PHE A 253 18.92 -7.82 8.24
N THR A 254 19.18 -7.06 9.31
CA THR A 254 20.41 -6.27 9.44
C THR A 254 21.60 -7.19 9.70
N ASP A 255 22.79 -6.62 9.59
CA ASP A 255 23.98 -7.21 10.19
C ASP A 255 23.83 -7.31 11.71
N TRP A 256 24.61 -8.23 12.29
CA TRP A 256 24.69 -8.40 13.74
C TRP A 256 25.35 -7.19 14.39
N SER A 257 24.86 -6.77 15.55
CA SER A 257 25.43 -5.71 16.36
C SER A 257 26.85 -6.04 16.85
N ASP A 258 27.51 -5.03 17.39
CA ASP A 258 28.68 -5.23 18.25
C ASP A 258 28.36 -6.21 19.38
N PHE A 259 29.37 -6.99 19.75
CA PHE A 259 29.26 -7.97 20.83
C PHE A 259 29.37 -7.28 22.20
N VAL A 260 28.50 -7.69 23.12
CA VAL A 260 28.56 -7.26 24.51
C VAL A 260 28.85 -8.46 25.39
N ASN A 261 29.92 -8.39 26.18
CA ASN A 261 30.30 -9.45 27.11
C ASN A 261 29.79 -9.13 28.50
N ARG A 262 29.15 -10.11 29.17
CA ARG A 262 28.71 -10.00 30.55
C ARG A 262 28.92 -11.30 31.29
N MET A 263 29.53 -11.21 32.48
CA MET A 263 29.60 -12.33 33.41
C MET A 263 28.25 -12.51 34.10
N VAL A 264 27.79 -13.76 34.17
CA VAL A 264 26.58 -14.13 34.91
C VAL A 264 26.96 -14.35 36.38
N THR A 265 26.17 -13.79 37.29
CA THR A 265 26.33 -13.99 38.75
C THR A 265 25.19 -14.80 39.33
#